data_AF-B7B7N8-F1
#
_entry.id   AF-B7B7N8-F1
#
_cell.length_a   1.000
_cell.length_b   1.000
_cell.length_c   1.000
_cell.angle_alpha   90.00
_cell.angle_beta   90.00
_cell.angle_gamma   90.00
#
_symmetry.space_group_name_H-M   'P 1'
#
loop_
_entity.id
_entity.type
_entity.pdbx_description
1 polymer ?
#
loop_
_entity_poly.entity_id
_entity_poly.type
_entity_poly.pdbx_seq_one_letter_code
_entity_poly.pdbx_strand_id
1 'polypeptide(L)' 'MKAPLPKSTDAKLPVLWTAYMTGLLSGSDKVNIELSTRAIEQAFVQSPYLKK' A
#
# COMPACT_ATOMS: atom_id res chain seq x y z
N MET A 1 23.57 2.40 24.99
CA MET A 1 24.42 1.73 23.97
C MET A 1 23.50 1.25 22.85
N LYS A 2 23.66 1.73 21.60
CA LYS A 2 22.92 1.19 20.45
C LYS A 2 23.69 -0.01 19.91
N ALA A 3 23.08 -1.18 19.91
CA ALA A 3 23.67 -2.38 19.31
C ALA A 3 23.82 -2.18 17.79
N PRO A 4 24.85 -2.78 17.15
CA PRO A 4 25.01 -2.69 15.70
C PRO A 4 23.86 -3.47 15.04
N LEU A 5 23.15 -2.86 14.09
CA LEU A 5 22.20 -3.61 13.26
C LEU A 5 22.99 -4.66 12.46
N PRO A 6 22.63 -5.95 12.52
CA PRO A 6 23.26 -6.96 11.70
C PRO A 6 22.95 -6.66 10.24
N LYS A 7 23.97 -6.28 9.46
CA LYS A 7 23.92 -6.24 8.00
C LYS A 7 23.85 -7.67 7.49
N SER A 8 22.64 -8.20 7.43
CA SER A 8 22.35 -9.48 6.82
C SER A 8 22.04 -9.23 5.36
N THR A 9 22.97 -9.58 4.49
CA THR A 9 22.80 -9.57 3.02
C THR A 9 21.78 -10.62 2.55
N ASP A 10 21.28 -11.47 3.46
CA ASP A 10 20.20 -12.46 3.27
C ASP A 10 18.90 -12.12 4.02
N ALA A 11 18.77 -10.93 4.65
CA ALA A 11 17.52 -10.57 5.32
C ALA A 11 16.45 -10.16 4.29
N LYS A 12 15.34 -10.91 4.29
CA LYS A 12 14.14 -10.55 3.52
C LYS A 12 13.59 -9.21 4.01
N LEU A 13 13.39 -8.28 3.08
CA LEU A 13 12.78 -6.98 3.37
C LEU A 13 11.34 -7.20 3.88
N PRO A 14 11.01 -6.74 5.11
CA PRO A 14 9.67 -6.90 5.63
C PRO A 14 8.70 -5.95 4.91
N VAL A 15 7.55 -6.49 4.50
CA VAL A 15 6.43 -5.67 4.00
C VAL A 15 5.62 -5.19 5.19
N LEU A 16 5.49 -3.87 5.34
CA LEU A 16 4.79 -3.26 6.47
C LEU A 16 3.29 -3.09 6.21
N TRP A 17 2.88 -2.95 4.95
CA TRP A 17 1.49 -2.80 4.55
C TRP A 17 1.30 -3.13 3.06
N THR A 18 0.15 -3.72 2.74
CA THR A 18 -0.27 -4.04 1.38
C THR A 18 -1.77 -3.76 1.27
N ALA A 19 -2.20 -3.14 0.18
CA ALA A 19 -3.61 -3.08 -0.20
C ALA A 19 -3.83 -3.82 -1.51
N TYR A 20 -4.99 -4.48 -1.62
CA TYR A 20 -5.46 -5.12 -2.83
C TYR A 20 -6.81 -4.51 -3.22
N MET A 21 -6.90 -4.01 -4.45
CA MET A 21 -8.07 -3.32 -4.96
C MET A 21 -8.51 -4.00 -6.26
N THR A 22 -9.80 -4.29 -6.37
CA THR A 22 -10.38 -5.05 -7.49
C THR A 22 -11.76 -4.50 -7.85
N GLY A 23 -12.32 -4.95 -8.98
CA GLY A 23 -13.65 -4.53 -9.43
C GLY A 23 -13.74 -3.09 -9.94
N LEU A 24 -12.61 -2.50 -10.35
CA LEU A 24 -12.51 -1.10 -10.75
C LEU A 24 -12.75 -0.87 -12.25
N LEU A 25 -12.77 -1.94 -13.05
CA LEU A 25 -12.92 -1.82 -14.50
C LEU A 25 -14.38 -1.66 -14.90
N SER A 26 -14.59 -0.74 -15.83
CA SER A 26 -15.81 -0.42 -16.52
C SER A 26 -15.52 -0.27 -18.02
N GLY A 27 -16.54 0.01 -18.83
CA GLY A 27 -16.38 0.29 -20.27
C GLY A 27 -15.72 1.64 -20.60
N SER A 28 -15.25 2.41 -19.61
CA SER A 28 -14.63 3.73 -19.81
C SER A 28 -13.31 3.87 -19.07
N ASP A 29 -12.23 4.16 -19.82
CA ASP A 29 -10.90 4.37 -19.24
C ASP A 29 -10.85 5.52 -18.25
N LYS A 30 -11.58 6.60 -18.53
CA LYS A 30 -11.67 7.75 -17.62
C LYS A 30 -12.25 7.33 -16.27
N VAL A 31 -13.31 6.52 -16.28
CA VAL A 31 -13.94 6.02 -15.06
C VAL A 31 -13.01 5.06 -14.32
N ASN A 32 -12.28 4.20 -15.05
CA ASN A 32 -11.33 3.25 -14.46
C ASN A 32 -10.20 3.98 -13.70
N ILE A 33 -9.69 5.07 -14.27
CA ILE A 33 -8.69 5.94 -13.62
C ILE A 33 -9.26 6.54 -12.34
N GLU A 34 -10.46 7.12 -12.40
CA GLU A 34 -11.11 7.74 -11.24
C GLU A 34 -11.38 6.74 -10.11
N LEU A 35 -11.87 5.54 -10.45
CA LEU A 35 -12.09 4.46 -9.48
C LEU A 35 -10.77 3.98 -8.86
N SER A 36 -9.69 3.92 -9.64
CA SER A 36 -8.36 3.57 -9.13
C SER A 36 -7.82 4.60 -8.14
N THR A 37 -7.96 5.89 -8.44
CA THR A 37 -7.58 6.98 -7.52
C THR A 37 -8.37 6.88 -6.21
N ARG A 38 -9.69 6.74 -6.29
CA ARG A 38 -10.55 6.64 -5.10
C ARG A 38 -10.23 5.39 -4.26
N ALA A 39 -9.95 4.26 -4.89
CA ALA A 39 -9.61 3.04 -4.17
C ALA A 39 -8.31 3.20 -3.35
N ILE A 40 -7.31 3.88 -3.91
CA ILE A 40 -6.06 4.20 -3.20
C ILE A 40 -6.35 5.09 -1.99
N GLU A 41 -7.12 6.17 -2.16
CA GLU A 41 -7.52 7.06 -1.06
C GLU A 41 -8.25 6.29 0.05
N GLN A 42 -9.19 5.41 -0.32
CA GLN A 42 -9.93 4.58 0.62
C GLN A 42 -9.02 3.61 1.37
N ALA A 43 -7.99 3.05 0.73
CA ALA A 43 -7.04 2.14 1.39
C ALA A 43 -6.32 2.83 2.57
N PHE A 44 -5.99 4.12 2.45
CA PHE A 44 -5.42 4.91 3.55
C PHE A 44 -6.46 5.29 4.61
N VAL A 45 -7.67 5.67 4.20
CA VAL A 45 -8.77 5.98 5.14
C VAL A 45 -9.08 4.77 6.03
N GLN A 46 -9.09 3.57 5.46
CA GLN A 46 -9.33 2.30 6.15
C GLN A 46 -8.14 1.80 6.96
N SER A 47 -6.97 2.42 6.81
CA SER A 47 -5.74 2.06 7.53
C SER A 47 -5.33 3.17 8.50
N PRO A 48 -6.11 3.43 9.57
CA PRO A 48 -5.87 4.55 10.48
C PRO A 48 -4.50 4.46 11.19
N TYR A 49 -3.95 3.25 11.33
CA TYR A 49 -2.64 2.98 11.92
C TYR A 49 -1.45 3.35 11.02
N LEU A 50 -1.68 3.67 9.74
CA LEU A 50 -0.64 4.22 8.86
C LEU A 50 -0.42 5.73 9.04
N LYS A 51 -1.26 6.39 9.84
CA LYS A 51 -1.07 7.79 10.20
C LYS A 51 0.01 7.90 11.28
N LYS A 52 0.92 8.87 11.12
CA LYS A 52 2.00 9.16 12.08
C LYS A 52 1.49 9.90 13.30
#